data_AF-A0AB37AQW7-F1
#
_entry.id   AF-A0AB37AQW7-F1
#
_cell.length_a   1.000
_cell.length_b   1.000
_cell.length_c   1.000
_cell.angle_alpha   90.00
_cell.angle_beta   90.00
_cell.angle_gamma   90.00
#
_symmetry.space_group_name_H-M   'P 1'
#
loop_
_entity.id
_entity.type
_entity.pdbx_description
1 polymer ?
#
loop_
_entity_poly.entity_id
_entity_poly.type
_entity_poly.pdbx_seq_one_letter_code
_entity_poly.pdbx_strand_id
1 'polypeptide(L)'
;MRDAALFPTGPARMATARSALLRALRCWVTVVAAFLGTSILLPGTARADDWGCQVILCLSNPGGPEQYAECVPPIEKLWAALRHGDPFPTCDFGAGGSQGTSAANVFASAGYCREDLLYWGGPEQGELLCNARGAINVEIDGALYTRVWWDARGTDRTITEFYGAGGTAVPYQPTQSARLFLEREYDSTGGQGGGE
;
A
#
# COMPACT_ATOMS: atom_id res chain seq x y z
N MET A 1 41.87 -74.42 61.43
CA MET A 1 41.09 -75.46 60.74
C MET A 1 40.33 -74.81 59.60
N ARG A 2 40.30 -75.52 58.47
CA ARG A 2 39.80 -75.08 57.16
C ARG A 2 38.27 -75.13 57.08
N ASP A 3 37.80 -74.67 55.92
CA ASP A 3 36.56 -74.98 55.21
C ASP A 3 35.49 -73.88 55.28
N ALA A 4 34.76 -73.57 54.22
CA ALA A 4 34.88 -73.71 52.77
C ALA A 4 33.72 -72.87 52.20
N ALA A 5 33.89 -72.33 51.00
CA ALA A 5 32.82 -71.64 50.29
C ALA A 5 31.64 -72.58 49.99
N LEU A 6 30.42 -72.04 50.05
CA LEU A 6 29.31 -72.53 49.22
C LEU A 6 28.53 -71.31 48.67
N PHE A 7 28.65 -71.11 47.35
CA PHE A 7 27.75 -70.25 46.58
C PHE A 7 26.38 -70.94 46.42
N PRO A 8 25.30 -70.15 46.34
CA PRO A 8 24.28 -70.43 45.32
C PRO A 8 23.93 -69.20 44.46
N THR A 9 24.11 -69.39 43.15
CA THR A 9 23.13 -69.20 42.05
C THR A 9 22.11 -68.05 42.07
N GLY A 10 22.08 -67.25 41.00
CA GLY A 10 20.83 -66.61 40.56
C GLY A 10 20.96 -65.28 39.78
N PRO A 11 20.55 -65.20 38.50
CA PRO A 11 20.71 -64.03 37.64
C PRO A 11 19.46 -63.15 37.66
N ALA A 12 19.50 -61.96 38.27
CA ALA A 12 18.38 -61.02 38.13
C ALA A 12 18.73 -59.53 38.27
N ARG A 13 20.02 -59.16 38.34
CA ARG A 13 20.42 -57.74 38.46
C ARG A 13 20.43 -56.96 37.13
N MET A 14 20.17 -57.61 35.99
CA MET A 14 20.25 -56.96 34.66
C MET A 14 18.91 -56.50 34.06
N ALA A 15 17.76 -57.02 34.50
CA ALA A 15 16.47 -56.68 33.90
C ALA A 15 15.93 -55.31 34.39
N THR A 16 16.24 -54.91 35.62
CA THR A 16 15.82 -53.64 36.23
C THR A 16 16.61 -52.44 35.71
N ALA A 17 17.90 -52.60 35.41
CA ALA A 17 18.72 -51.53 34.85
C ALA A 17 18.30 -51.16 33.41
N ARG A 18 18.00 -52.15 32.57
CA ARG A 18 17.56 -51.92 31.18
C ARG A 18 16.19 -51.24 31.09
N SER A 19 15.27 -51.58 31.99
CA SER A 19 13.94 -50.96 32.03
C SER A 19 13.97 -49.53 32.59
N ALA A 20 14.85 -49.23 33.56
CA ALA A 20 15.08 -47.87 34.05
C ALA A 20 15.74 -46.97 32.98
N LEU A 21 16.76 -47.48 32.27
CA LEU A 21 17.42 -46.78 31.17
C LEU A 21 16.47 -46.50 29.99
N LEU A 22 15.63 -47.46 29.60
CA LEU A 22 14.63 -47.27 28.54
C LEU A 22 13.53 -46.27 28.95
N ARG A 23 13.14 -46.22 30.23
CA ARG A 23 12.19 -45.23 30.75
C ARG A 23 12.81 -43.82 30.78
N ALA A 24 14.07 -43.70 31.19
CA ALA A 24 14.78 -42.43 31.17
C ALA A 24 14.98 -41.90 29.74
N LEU A 25 15.37 -42.77 28.80
CA LEU A 25 15.47 -42.44 27.37
C LEU A 25 14.12 -42.06 26.77
N ARG A 26 13.02 -42.76 27.11
CA ARG A 26 11.66 -42.39 26.65
C ARG A 26 11.22 -41.05 27.21
N CYS A 27 11.49 -40.75 28.48
CA CYS A 27 11.17 -39.45 29.08
C CYS A 27 11.96 -38.31 28.43
N TRP A 28 13.25 -38.54 28.15
CA TRP A 28 14.09 -37.57 27.43
C TRP A 28 13.61 -37.33 26.01
N VAL A 29 13.24 -38.38 25.27
CA VAL A 29 12.67 -38.24 23.92
C VAL A 29 11.34 -37.48 23.95
N THR A 30 10.47 -37.73 24.94
CA THR A 30 9.21 -36.98 25.07
C THR A 30 9.42 -35.51 25.43
N VAL A 31 10.41 -35.20 26.28
CA VAL A 31 10.74 -33.81 26.65
C VAL A 31 11.34 -33.08 25.45
N VAL A 32 12.29 -33.69 24.74
CA VAL A 32 12.90 -33.10 23.53
C VAL A 32 11.87 -32.91 22.42
N ALA A 33 10.96 -33.87 22.20
CA ALA A 33 9.86 -33.73 21.24
C ALA A 33 8.87 -32.62 21.63
N ALA A 34 8.57 -32.45 22.92
CA ALA A 34 7.72 -31.36 23.40
C ALA A 34 8.36 -29.97 23.25
N PHE A 35 9.68 -29.85 23.45
CA PHE A 35 10.43 -28.61 23.23
C PHE A 35 10.62 -28.28 21.74
N LEU A 36 10.78 -29.28 20.87
CA LEU A 36 10.88 -29.06 19.42
C LEU A 36 9.52 -28.79 18.75
N GLY A 37 8.43 -29.34 19.30
CA GLY A 37 7.07 -29.15 18.77
C GLY A 37 6.44 -27.78 19.08
N THR A 38 6.97 -27.04 20.05
CA THR A 38 6.38 -25.76 20.51
C THR A 38 6.90 -24.52 19.77
N SER A 39 7.89 -24.66 18.88
CA SER A 39 8.56 -23.52 18.24
C SER A 39 7.98 -23.09 16.88
N ILE A 40 6.93 -23.76 16.35
CA ILE A 40 6.45 -23.54 14.98
C ILE A 40 5.08 -22.83 14.92
N LEU A 41 4.49 -22.47 16.07
CA LEU A 41 3.16 -21.84 16.15
C LEU A 41 3.19 -20.45 16.79
N LEU A 42 4.22 -19.65 16.52
CA LEU A 42 4.05 -18.21 16.63
C LEU A 42 3.37 -17.74 15.35
N PRO A 43 2.08 -17.34 15.37
CA PRO A 43 1.56 -16.53 14.28
C PRO A 43 2.48 -15.32 14.20
N GLY A 44 3.22 -15.20 13.08
CA GLY A 44 3.90 -13.96 12.77
C GLY A 44 2.82 -12.90 12.77
N THR A 45 2.88 -11.96 13.71
CA THR A 45 2.10 -10.74 13.61
C THR A 45 2.64 -10.04 12.37
N ALA A 46 2.01 -10.28 11.22
CA ALA A 46 2.17 -9.44 10.05
C ALA A 46 1.61 -8.07 10.47
N ARG A 47 2.47 -7.22 11.03
CA ARG A 47 2.15 -5.80 11.12
C ARG A 47 2.25 -5.32 9.69
N ALA A 48 1.10 -5.14 9.03
CA ALA A 48 1.03 -4.27 7.88
C ALA A 48 1.72 -2.97 8.29
N ASP A 49 2.65 -2.49 7.47
CA ASP A 49 3.23 -1.20 7.72
C ASP A 49 2.14 -0.16 7.52
N ASP A 50 1.72 0.52 8.59
CA ASP A 50 0.57 1.44 8.55
C ASP A 50 0.81 2.68 7.65
N TRP A 51 1.98 2.81 7.02
CA TRP A 51 2.31 3.94 6.15
C TRP A 51 1.35 4.07 4.96
N GLY A 52 0.85 2.97 4.40
CA GLY A 52 -0.13 3.04 3.33
C GLY A 52 -1.44 3.65 3.80
N CYS A 53 -1.86 3.32 5.01
CA CYS A 53 -3.04 3.92 5.63
C CYS A 53 -2.80 5.39 6.00
N GLN A 54 -1.59 5.74 6.47
CA GLN A 54 -1.19 7.14 6.70
C GLN A 54 -1.25 7.96 5.40
N VAL A 55 -0.74 7.41 4.30
CA VAL A 55 -0.79 8.05 2.98
C VAL A 55 -2.23 8.33 2.57
N ILE A 56 -3.12 7.34 2.65
CA ILE A 56 -4.53 7.53 2.25
C ILE A 56 -5.23 8.56 3.14
N LEU A 57 -4.96 8.53 4.44
CA LEU A 57 -5.49 9.53 5.38
C LEU A 57 -5.03 10.95 5.00
N CYS A 58 -3.74 11.13 4.71
CA CYS A 58 -3.18 12.41 4.33
C CYS A 58 -3.69 12.91 2.97
N LEU A 59 -3.81 12.03 1.97
CA LEU A 59 -4.39 12.34 0.66
C LEU A 59 -5.88 12.71 0.74
N SER A 60 -6.59 12.26 1.78
CA SER A 60 -7.98 12.63 2.03
C SER A 60 -8.14 14.07 2.53
N ASN A 61 -7.05 14.76 2.90
CA ASN A 61 -7.14 16.10 3.45
C ASN A 61 -7.52 17.16 2.37
N PRO A 62 -8.64 17.89 2.55
CA PRO A 62 -9.08 18.91 1.59
C PRO A 62 -8.08 20.03 1.32
N GLY A 63 -7.26 20.41 2.31
CA GLY A 63 -6.28 21.50 2.17
C GLY A 63 -4.94 21.07 1.57
N GLY A 64 -4.78 19.81 1.19
CA GLY A 64 -3.58 19.28 0.55
C GLY A 64 -2.93 18.15 1.34
N PRO A 65 -2.21 17.25 0.64
CA PRO A 65 -1.67 16.04 1.25
C PRO A 65 -0.61 16.33 2.33
N GLU A 66 0.06 17.48 2.28
CA GLU A 66 1.15 17.86 3.20
C GLU A 66 0.79 19.07 4.09
N GLN A 67 -0.49 19.46 4.18
CA GLN A 67 -0.89 20.61 5.01
C GLN A 67 -0.50 20.45 6.49
N TYR A 68 -0.52 19.21 6.99
CA TYR A 68 -0.14 18.86 8.36
C TYR A 68 1.27 18.28 8.38
N ALA A 69 2.07 18.65 9.39
CA ALA A 69 3.46 18.26 9.49
C ALA A 69 3.63 16.73 9.60
N GLU A 70 2.68 16.05 10.23
CA GLU A 70 2.64 14.58 10.35
C GLU A 70 2.45 13.88 9.00
N CYS A 71 1.88 14.60 8.02
CA CYS A 71 1.67 14.09 6.68
C CYS A 71 2.84 14.33 5.72
N VAL A 72 3.79 15.21 6.06
CA VAL A 72 4.95 15.47 5.21
C VAL A 72 5.79 14.20 4.98
N PRO A 73 6.27 13.47 6.02
CA PRO A 73 7.10 12.29 5.78
C PRO A 73 6.45 11.15 4.98
N PRO A 74 5.19 10.71 5.26
CA PRO A 74 4.59 9.62 4.49
C PRO A 74 4.27 10.04 3.05
N ILE A 75 3.93 11.30 2.80
CA ILE A 75 3.64 11.78 1.45
C ILE A 75 4.91 12.01 0.62
N GLU A 76 5.99 12.53 1.21
CA GLU A 76 7.29 12.59 0.53
C GLU A 76 7.80 11.19 0.15
N LYS A 77 7.62 10.21 1.05
CA LYS A 77 7.91 8.79 0.77
C LYS A 77 7.06 8.28 -0.41
N LEU A 78 5.77 8.62 -0.46
CA LEU A 78 4.89 8.28 -1.57
C LEU A 78 5.40 8.86 -2.90
N TRP A 79 5.75 10.15 -2.94
CA TRP A 79 6.24 10.77 -4.17
C TRP A 79 7.54 10.13 -4.63
N ALA A 80 8.48 9.86 -3.72
CA ALA A 80 9.71 9.16 -4.06
C ALA A 80 9.43 7.78 -4.69
N ALA A 81 8.54 6.99 -4.07
CA ALA A 81 8.14 5.67 -4.56
C ALA A 81 7.49 5.74 -5.96
N LEU A 82 6.50 6.60 -6.15
CA LEU A 82 5.81 6.76 -7.43
C LEU A 82 6.74 7.26 -8.55
N ARG A 83 7.72 8.12 -8.23
CA ARG A 83 8.74 8.57 -9.19
C ARG A 83 9.73 7.46 -9.55
N HIS A 84 9.97 6.52 -8.64
CA HIS A 84 10.78 5.34 -8.91
C HIS A 84 10.04 4.28 -9.75
N GLY A 85 8.71 4.40 -9.87
CA GLY A 85 7.86 3.42 -10.52
C GLY A 85 7.37 2.31 -9.59
N ASP A 86 7.52 2.50 -8.28
CA ASP A 86 6.97 1.58 -7.29
C ASP A 86 5.43 1.60 -7.31
N PRO A 87 4.78 0.48 -6.94
CA PRO A 87 3.33 0.44 -6.83
C PRO A 87 2.82 1.39 -5.74
N PHE A 88 1.58 1.87 -5.92
CA PHE A 88 0.90 2.65 -4.88
C PHE A 88 0.74 1.80 -3.59
N PRO A 89 0.94 2.39 -2.39
CA PRO A 89 0.80 1.67 -1.13
C PRO A 89 -0.53 0.96 -0.97
N THR A 90 -0.50 -0.23 -0.38
CA THR A 90 -1.69 -0.91 0.11
C THR A 90 -2.00 -0.49 1.54
N CYS A 91 -3.27 -0.38 1.88
CA CYS A 91 -3.75 -0.22 3.26
C CYS A 91 -4.80 -1.30 3.53
N ASP A 92 -4.62 -2.05 4.62
CA ASP A 92 -5.67 -2.94 5.15
C ASP A 92 -6.45 -2.17 6.21
N PHE A 93 -7.65 -1.73 5.86
CA PHE A 93 -8.52 -1.00 6.78
C PHE A 93 -9.13 -1.89 7.89
N GLY A 94 -8.87 -3.21 7.87
CA GLY A 94 -9.28 -4.15 8.90
C GLY A 94 -10.79 -4.38 9.00
N ALA A 95 -11.19 -5.26 9.92
CA ALA A 95 -12.59 -5.53 10.23
C ALA A 95 -13.22 -4.32 10.95
N GLY A 96 -13.85 -3.43 10.19
CA GLY A 96 -14.37 -2.14 10.67
C GLY A 96 -13.96 -0.95 9.80
N GLY A 97 -13.02 -1.15 8.87
CA GLY A 97 -12.77 -0.23 7.78
C GLY A 97 -14.03 0.01 6.96
N SER A 98 -14.27 1.26 6.58
CA SER A 98 -15.31 1.66 5.63
C SER A 98 -15.21 0.79 4.37
N GLN A 99 -16.18 -0.12 4.20
CA GLN A 99 -16.29 -0.95 3.00
C GLN A 99 -16.46 -0.01 1.80
N GLY A 100 -15.44 0.07 0.94
CA GLY A 100 -15.44 0.97 -0.21
C GLY A 100 -14.52 2.19 -0.09
N THR A 101 -13.76 2.34 0.99
CA THR A 101 -12.63 3.28 0.98
C THR A 101 -11.46 2.68 0.22
N SER A 102 -10.99 3.41 -0.79
CA SER A 102 -9.88 2.98 -1.62
C SER A 102 -9.09 4.18 -2.11
N ALA A 103 -7.85 3.95 -2.54
CA ALA A 103 -7.09 4.96 -3.24
C ALA A 103 -6.27 4.32 -4.35
N ALA A 104 -6.19 4.99 -5.49
CA ALA A 104 -5.43 4.51 -6.63
C ALA A 104 -4.70 5.66 -7.33
N ASN A 105 -3.43 5.44 -7.64
CA ASN A 105 -2.67 6.29 -8.55
C ASN A 105 -2.99 5.93 -10.00
N VAL A 106 -3.27 6.95 -10.81
CA VAL A 106 -3.43 6.87 -12.26
C VAL A 106 -2.38 7.79 -12.88
N PHE A 107 -1.50 7.24 -13.72
CA PHE A 107 -0.54 8.07 -14.46
C PHE A 107 -1.26 8.96 -15.46
N ALA A 108 -0.85 10.22 -15.50
CA ALA A 108 -1.51 11.24 -16.32
C ALA A 108 -1.06 11.13 -17.77
N SER A 109 -1.99 11.45 -18.67
CA SER A 109 -1.78 11.53 -20.12
C SER A 109 -2.87 12.43 -20.70
N ALA A 110 -2.85 12.71 -22.01
CA ALA A 110 -4.01 13.35 -22.64
C ALA A 110 -5.33 12.60 -22.37
N GLY A 111 -5.27 11.26 -22.26
CA GLY A 111 -6.43 10.42 -21.97
C GLY A 111 -6.89 10.43 -20.50
N TYR A 112 -6.14 11.05 -19.59
CA TYR A 112 -6.54 11.25 -18.20
C TYR A 112 -5.82 12.49 -17.64
N CYS A 113 -6.44 13.66 -17.77
CA CYS A 113 -5.85 14.93 -17.33
C CYS A 113 -6.89 15.90 -16.79
N ARG A 114 -6.46 16.84 -15.95
CA ARG A 114 -7.22 18.05 -15.64
C ARG A 114 -7.11 19.02 -16.82
N GLU A 115 -8.22 19.65 -17.16
CA GLU A 115 -8.29 20.44 -18.38
C GLU A 115 -7.33 21.64 -18.41
N ASP A 116 -7.10 22.29 -17.27
CA ASP A 116 -6.15 23.40 -17.12
C ASP A 116 -4.68 22.96 -16.99
N LEU A 117 -4.42 21.66 -17.08
CA LEU A 117 -3.09 21.06 -17.16
C LEU A 117 -2.78 20.51 -18.55
N LEU A 118 -3.76 20.49 -19.47
CA LEU A 118 -3.52 20.11 -20.85
C LEU A 118 -2.73 21.20 -21.57
N TYR A 119 -1.78 20.79 -22.40
CA TYR A 119 -0.99 21.70 -23.22
C TYR A 119 -0.45 21.01 -24.47
N TRP A 120 -0.18 21.79 -25.52
CA TRP A 120 0.50 21.31 -26.72
C TRP A 120 2.01 21.26 -26.49
N GLY A 121 2.63 20.13 -26.81
CA GLY A 121 4.06 19.87 -26.63
C GLY A 121 4.57 18.77 -27.55
N GLY A 122 5.63 18.09 -27.10
CA GLY A 122 6.40 17.16 -27.94
C GLY A 122 7.36 17.87 -28.90
N PRO A 123 8.13 17.11 -29.72
CA PRO A 123 9.19 17.66 -30.57
C PRO A 123 8.70 18.72 -31.58
N GLU A 124 7.45 18.60 -32.03
CA GLU A 124 6.85 19.45 -33.06
C GLU A 124 5.69 20.32 -32.53
N GLN A 125 5.46 20.36 -31.21
CA GLN A 125 4.28 21.01 -30.59
C GLN A 125 2.92 20.49 -31.10
N GLY A 126 2.88 19.28 -31.66
CA GLY A 126 1.67 18.66 -32.21
C GLY A 126 1.04 17.61 -31.29
N GLU A 127 1.62 17.37 -30.11
CA GLU A 127 1.11 16.37 -29.17
C GLU A 127 0.41 17.05 -28.00
N LEU A 128 -0.81 16.62 -27.69
CA LEU A 128 -1.49 17.05 -26.49
C LEU A 128 -0.93 16.26 -25.31
N LEU A 129 -0.40 16.95 -24.31
CA LEU A 129 0.24 16.38 -23.13
C LEU A 129 -0.45 16.87 -21.84
N CYS A 130 -0.21 16.16 -20.74
CA CYS A 130 -0.69 16.57 -19.42
C CYS A 130 0.46 17.11 -18.58
N ASN A 131 0.30 18.29 -18.01
CA ASN A 131 1.27 18.92 -17.11
C ASN A 131 1.06 18.46 -15.66
N ALA A 132 0.98 17.15 -15.48
CA ALA A 132 1.04 16.43 -14.21
C ALA A 132 1.66 15.05 -14.50
N ARG A 133 2.27 14.44 -13.49
CA ARG A 133 2.78 13.06 -13.65
C ARG A 133 1.68 12.03 -13.40
N GLY A 134 0.73 12.33 -12.52
CA GLY A 134 -0.41 11.48 -12.24
C GLY A 134 -1.45 12.16 -11.37
N ALA A 135 -2.52 11.42 -11.10
CA ALA A 135 -3.53 11.77 -10.12
C ALA A 135 -3.79 10.58 -9.19
N ILE A 136 -3.96 10.86 -7.91
CA ILE A 136 -4.44 9.87 -6.95
C ILE A 136 -5.89 10.17 -6.63
N ASN A 137 -6.77 9.22 -6.92
CA ASN A 137 -8.17 9.29 -6.54
C ASN A 137 -8.33 8.57 -5.20
N VAL A 138 -8.83 9.28 -4.18
CA VAL A 138 -9.26 8.68 -2.93
C VAL A 138 -10.78 8.61 -2.94
N GLU A 139 -11.32 7.42 -2.76
CA GLU A 139 -12.73 7.16 -2.61
C GLU A 139 -13.03 6.82 -1.15
N ILE A 140 -14.14 7.32 -0.63
CA ILE A 140 -14.68 6.96 0.69
C ILE A 140 -16.10 6.47 0.47
N ASP A 141 -16.41 5.28 0.98
CA ASP A 141 -17.71 4.61 0.79
C ASP A 141 -18.12 4.51 -0.70
N GLY A 142 -17.14 4.30 -1.59
CA GLY A 142 -17.35 4.17 -3.04
C GLY A 142 -17.63 5.49 -3.78
N ALA A 143 -17.54 6.64 -3.11
CA ALA A 143 -17.65 7.96 -3.71
C ALA A 143 -16.28 8.64 -3.77
N LEU A 144 -15.97 9.29 -4.91
CA LEU A 144 -14.77 10.12 -5.03
C LEU A 144 -14.79 11.22 -3.97
N TYR A 145 -13.77 11.22 -3.10
CA TYR A 145 -13.66 12.14 -1.98
C TYR A 145 -12.62 13.22 -2.25
N THR A 146 -11.39 12.82 -2.62
CA THR A 146 -10.36 13.74 -3.11
C THR A 146 -9.72 13.21 -4.39
N ARG A 147 -9.25 14.13 -5.24
CA ARG A 147 -8.31 13.83 -6.31
C ARG A 147 -7.09 14.72 -6.16
N VAL A 148 -5.92 14.12 -6.06
CA VAL A 148 -4.65 14.84 -5.91
C VAL A 148 -3.83 14.66 -7.17
N TRP A 149 -3.72 15.71 -7.99
CA TRP A 149 -2.77 15.76 -9.10
C TRP A 149 -1.38 16.03 -8.54
N TRP A 150 -0.39 15.21 -8.91
CA TRP A 150 0.98 15.32 -8.39
C TRP A 150 1.99 15.57 -9.51
N ASP A 151 3.08 16.25 -9.15
CA ASP A 151 4.00 16.91 -10.09
C ASP A 151 3.25 17.80 -11.11
N ALA A 152 2.20 18.49 -10.64
CA ALA A 152 1.31 19.31 -11.46
C ALA A 152 1.93 20.69 -11.71
N ARG A 153 2.23 21.02 -12.97
CA ARG A 153 2.95 22.24 -13.39
C ARG A 153 4.39 22.32 -12.90
N GLY A 154 4.99 21.18 -12.53
CA GLY A 154 6.36 21.09 -12.05
C GLY A 154 6.51 20.10 -10.89
N THR A 155 7.76 19.79 -10.54
CA THR A 155 8.09 18.85 -9.46
C THR A 155 7.60 19.34 -8.10
N ASP A 156 7.11 18.41 -7.27
CA ASP A 156 6.64 18.64 -5.89
C ASP A 156 5.45 19.62 -5.78
N ARG A 157 4.74 19.85 -6.89
CA ARG A 157 3.51 20.63 -6.89
C ARG A 157 2.30 19.70 -6.93
N THR A 158 1.39 19.92 -5.99
CA THR A 158 0.13 19.18 -5.91
C THR A 158 -1.06 20.10 -6.13
N ILE A 159 -2.09 19.61 -6.82
CA ILE A 159 -3.40 20.25 -6.90
C ILE A 159 -4.41 19.28 -6.29
N THR A 160 -5.06 19.70 -5.21
CA THR A 160 -6.08 18.90 -4.52
C THR A 160 -7.47 19.38 -4.92
N GLU A 161 -8.25 18.45 -5.44
CA GLU A 161 -9.68 18.61 -5.71
C GLU A 161 -10.44 17.87 -4.60
N PHE A 162 -11.33 18.58 -3.90
CA PHE A 162 -12.12 18.03 -2.80
C PHE A 162 -13.61 17.97 -3.17
N TYR A 163 -14.17 16.77 -3.12
CA TYR A 163 -15.54 16.44 -3.55
C TYR A 163 -16.46 16.05 -2.37
N GLY A 164 -15.93 15.99 -1.15
CA GLY A 164 -16.73 15.76 0.05
C GLY A 164 -17.62 16.96 0.42
N ALA A 165 -18.37 16.82 1.51
CA ALA A 165 -19.25 17.87 1.99
C ALA A 165 -18.48 19.18 2.25
N GLY A 166 -18.97 20.29 1.69
CA GLY A 166 -18.32 21.60 1.77
C GLY A 166 -17.22 21.84 0.72
N GLY A 167 -16.95 20.87 -0.16
CA GLY A 167 -16.06 21.05 -1.31
C GLY A 167 -16.64 21.98 -2.36
N THR A 168 -15.75 22.69 -3.06
CA THR A 168 -16.10 23.60 -4.17
C THR A 168 -15.69 23.04 -5.53
N ALA A 169 -15.07 21.86 -5.58
CA ALA A 169 -14.65 21.25 -6.83
C ALA A 169 -15.88 20.80 -7.63
N VAL A 170 -15.92 21.18 -8.91
CA VAL A 170 -16.98 20.74 -9.83
C VAL A 170 -16.63 19.34 -10.34
N PRO A 171 -17.50 18.33 -10.16
CA PRO A 171 -17.27 16.99 -10.68
C PRO A 171 -17.09 16.98 -12.20
N TYR A 172 -16.03 16.33 -12.66
CA TYR A 172 -15.74 16.11 -14.08
C TYR A 172 -15.02 14.77 -14.28
N GLN A 173 -15.01 14.29 -15.53
CA GLN A 173 -14.30 13.07 -15.92
C GLN A 173 -12.98 13.43 -16.60
N PRO A 174 -11.80 13.15 -15.99
CA PRO A 174 -10.51 13.47 -16.59
C PRO A 174 -10.26 12.81 -17.95
N THR A 175 -10.98 11.72 -18.23
CA THR A 175 -10.93 11.01 -19.52
C THR A 175 -11.60 11.76 -20.66
N GLN A 176 -12.43 12.77 -20.35
CA GLN A 176 -13.11 13.59 -21.36
C GLN A 176 -12.40 14.93 -21.61
N SER A 177 -11.46 15.33 -20.73
CA SER A 177 -10.83 16.66 -20.76
C SER A 177 -10.14 16.97 -22.09
N ALA A 178 -9.45 16.00 -22.71
CA ALA A 178 -8.78 16.24 -23.99
C ALA A 178 -9.76 16.61 -25.11
N ARG A 179 -10.91 15.92 -25.17
CA ARG A 179 -11.94 16.23 -26.16
C ARG A 179 -12.50 17.64 -25.95
N LEU A 180 -12.84 17.98 -24.71
CA LEU A 180 -13.40 19.29 -24.35
C LEU A 180 -12.41 20.43 -24.59
N PHE A 181 -11.12 20.20 -24.33
CA PHE A 181 -10.04 21.13 -24.63
C PHE A 181 -9.97 21.44 -26.14
N LEU A 182 -9.98 20.40 -26.99
CA LEU A 182 -9.93 20.55 -28.45
C LEU A 182 -11.18 21.23 -29.02
N GLU A 183 -12.37 20.91 -28.48
CA GLU A 183 -13.63 21.56 -28.86
C GLU A 183 -13.57 23.08 -28.63
N ARG A 184 -13.05 23.52 -27.47
CA ARG A 184 -12.92 24.95 -27.15
C ARG A 184 -11.88 25.68 -27.98
N GLU A 185 -10.74 25.04 -28.26
CA GLU A 185 -9.71 25.62 -29.14
C GLU A 185 -10.27 25.87 -30.54
N TYR A 186 -11.01 24.90 -31.10
CA TYR A 186 -11.65 25.04 -32.41
C TYR A 186 -12.67 26.18 -32.44
N ASP A 187 -13.55 26.26 -31.43
CA ASP A 187 -14.54 27.33 -31.33
C ASP A 187 -13.88 28.72 -31.22
N SER A 188 -12.74 28.80 -30.51
CA SER A 188 -11.98 30.04 -30.35
C SER A 188 -11.29 30.50 -31.65
N THR A 189 -10.79 29.57 -32.47
CA THR A 189 -10.14 29.88 -33.76
C THR A 189 -11.13 30.07 -34.90
N GLY A 190 -12.29 29.40 -34.86
CA GLY A 190 -13.35 29.50 -35.87
C GLY A 190 -14.17 30.79 -35.82
N GLY A 191 -14.09 31.55 -34.72
CA GLY A 191 -14.85 32.80 -34.53
C GLY A 191 -14.22 34.06 -35.13
N GLN A 192 -13.03 33.98 -35.73
CA GLN A 192 -12.25 35.15 -36.18
C GLN A 192 -12.07 35.16 -37.71
N GLY A 193 -13.19 35.15 -38.44
CA GLY A 193 -13.20 35.13 -39.91
C GLY A 193 -14.47 35.74 -40.48
N GLY A 194 -14.71 37.02 -40.26
CA GLY A 194 -15.86 37.71 -40.85
C GLY A 194 -15.87 39.20 -40.59
N GLY A 195 -15.32 39.98 -41.52
CA GLY A 195 -15.61 41.41 -41.67
C GLY A 195 -14.38 42.26 -41.92
N GLU A 196 -14.05 42.48 -43.20
CA GLU A 196 -14.02 43.79 -43.87
C GLU A 196 -14.06 43.57 -45.39
#